data_AF-A0A5C5SUV0-F1
#
_entry.id   AF-A0A5C5SUV0-F1
#
_cell.length_a   1.000
_cell.length_b   1.000
_cell.length_c   1.000
_cell.angle_alpha   90.00
_cell.angle_beta   90.00
_cell.angle_gamma   90.00
#
_symmetry.space_group_name_H-M   'P 1'
#
loop_
_entity.id
_entity.type
_entity.pdbx_description
1 polymer ?
#
loop_
_entity_poly.entity_id
_entity_poly.type
_entity_poly.pdbx_seq_one_letter_code
_entity_poly.pdbx_strand_id
1 'polypeptide(L)' 'MNYFVDHKKKRIHKRQYAGDRCGFVGTPTDKREFIDCEKYIEQLEKEESYEKCPYCQSLQLTVKAHSNVQA' A
#
# COMPACT_ATOMS: atom_id res chain seq x y z
N MET A 1 7.74 11.30 -3.39
CA MET A 1 7.63 9.83 -3.18
C MET A 1 6.43 9.47 -2.31
N ASN A 2 5.35 9.01 -2.94
CA ASN A 2 4.08 8.65 -2.28
C ASN A 2 3.87 7.12 -2.20
N TYR A 3 4.54 6.37 -3.07
CA TYR A 3 4.41 4.92 -3.19
C TYR A 3 5.77 4.23 -3.08
N PHE A 4 5.75 3.01 -2.55
CA PHE A 4 6.86 2.07 -2.63
C PHE A 4 6.41 0.87 -3.44
N VAL A 5 7.22 0.46 -4.41
CA VAL A 5 6.96 -0.70 -5.25
C VAL A 5 7.90 -1.81 -4.83
N ASP A 6 7.34 -2.98 -4.55
CA ASP A 6 8.03 -4.23 -4.28
C ASP A 6 7.99 -5.09 -5.54
N HIS A 7 9.09 -5.13 -6.29
CA HIS A 7 9.19 -5.94 -7.51
C HIS A 7 9.36 -7.43 -7.21
N LYS A 8 9.77 -7.81 -5.99
CA LYS A 8 9.89 -9.23 -5.59
C LYS A 8 8.51 -9.87 -5.47
N LYS A 9 7.54 -9.13 -4.95
CA LYS A 9 6.17 -9.60 -4.73
C LYS A 9 5.14 -9.00 -5.69
N LYS A 10 5.59 -8.12 -6.60
CA LYS A 10 4.74 -7.28 -7.46
C LYS A 10 3.65 -6.55 -6.67
N ARG A 11 4.06 -5.88 -5.58
CA ARG A 11 3.14 -5.16 -4.69
C ARG A 11 3.40 -3.67 -4.65
N ILE A 12 2.33 -2.90 -4.62
CA ILE A 12 2.35 -1.44 -4.51
C ILE A 12 1.91 -1.05 -3.09
N HIS A 13 2.76 -0.30 -2.39
CA HIS A 13 2.55 0.13 -1.02
C HIS A 13 2.40 1.65 -0.95
N LYS A 14 1.40 2.16 -0.22
CA LYS A 14 1.38 3.57 0.17
C LYS A 14 2.47 3.82 1.20
N ARG A 15 3.34 4.80 0.96
CA ARG A 15 4.47 5.13 1.85
C ARG A 15 4.06 5.33 3.31
N GLN A 16 2.90 5.95 3.53
CA GLN A 16 2.39 6.27 4.88
C GLN A 16 2.05 5.03 5.72
N TYR A 17 1.81 3.87 5.08
CA TYR A 17 1.35 2.64 5.73
C TYR A 17 2.28 1.45 5.50
N ALA A 18 3.39 1.64 4.77
CA ALA A 18 4.35 0.59 4.50
C ALA A 18 5.23 0.34 5.74
N GLY A 19 5.43 -0.94 6.08
CA GLY A 19 6.20 -1.35 7.25
C GLY A 19 6.22 -2.86 7.43
N ASP A 20 6.41 -3.32 8.66
CA ASP A 20 6.58 -4.75 8.95
C ASP A 20 5.34 -5.58 8.62
N ARG A 21 4.14 -5.02 8.84
CA ARG A 21 2.86 -5.74 8.62
C ARG A 21 2.65 -6.18 7.17
N CYS A 22 3.16 -5.41 6.20
CA CYS A 22 3.08 -5.79 4.79
C CYS A 22 4.30 -6.58 4.29
N GLY A 23 5.31 -6.77 5.16
CA GLY A 23 6.55 -7.46 4.83
C GLY A 23 7.42 -6.73 3.81
N PHE A 24 7.22 -5.41 3.62
CA PHE A 24 8.01 -4.57 2.72
C PHE A 24 9.46 -4.42 3.22
N VAL A 25 9.65 -4.37 4.54
CA VAL A 25 10.97 -4.25 5.19
C VAL A 25 11.88 -5.46 4.90
N GLY A 26 11.31 -6.61 4.56
CA GLY A 26 12.06 -7.82 4.18
C GLY A 26 12.41 -7.92 2.69
N THR A 27 11.95 -6.99 1.85
CA THR A 27 12.24 -7.00 0.41
C THR A 27 13.66 -6.48 0.17
N PRO A 28 14.52 -7.14 -0.62
CA PRO A 28 15.85 -6.62 -0.91
C PRO A 28 15.83 -5.21 -1.52
N THR A 29 16.80 -4.35 -1.19
CA THR A 29 16.81 -2.93 -1.63
C THR A 29 16.86 -2.79 -3.15
N ASP A 30 17.54 -3.71 -3.84
CA ASP A 30 17.60 -3.82 -5.31
C ASP A 30 16.25 -4.18 -5.95
N LYS A 31 15.28 -4.64 -5.15
CA LYS A 31 13.91 -4.95 -5.59
C LYS A 31 12.87 -3.99 -5.04
N ARG A 32 13.31 -2.82 -4.55
CA ARG A 32 12.46 -1.73 -4.10
C ARG A 32 12.59 -0.54 -5.04
N GLU A 33 11.46 0.02 -5.42
CA GLU A 33 11.42 1.28 -6.15
C GLU A 33 10.58 2.31 -5.39
N PHE A 34 11.04 3.56 -5.45
CA PHE A 34 10.44 4.70 -4.76
C PHE A 34 9.89 5.66 -5.80
N ILE A 35 8.57 5.76 -5.92
CA ILE A 35 7.90 6.52 -6.97
C ILE A 35 6.79 7.43 -6.41
N ASP A 36 6.56 8.58 -7.05
CA ASP A 36 5.39 9.45 -6.81
C ASP A 36 4.55 9.72 -8.05
N CYS A 37 4.83 9.03 -9.15
CA CYS A 37 4.04 9.13 -10.36
C CYS A 37 2.82 8.19 -10.30
N GLU A 38 1.62 8.74 -10.16
CA GLU A 38 0.38 7.95 -10.15
C GLU A 38 0.13 7.24 -11.47
N LYS A 39 0.48 7.85 -12.61
CA LYS A 39 0.35 7.22 -13.92
C LYS A 39 1.19 5.95 -14.04
N TYR A 40 2.40 5.97 -13.48
CA TYR A 40 3.26 4.79 -13.45
C TYR A 40 2.68 3.68 -12.58
N ILE A 41 2.14 4.03 -11.42
CA ILE A 41 1.43 3.09 -10.54
C ILE A 41 0.23 2.45 -11.26
N GLU A 42 -0.60 3.26 -11.94
CA GLU A 42 -1.71 2.73 -12.72
C GLU A 42 -1.26 1.79 -13.84
N GLN A 43 -0.14 2.10 -14.48
CA GLN A 43 0.45 1.25 -15.51
C GLN A 43 0.90 -0.09 -14.92
N LEU A 44 1.58 -0.08 -13.77
CA LEU A 44 1.96 -1.30 -13.07
C LEU A 44 0.76 -2.16 -12.69
N GLU A 45 -0.34 -1.55 -12.23
CA GLU A 45 -1.58 -2.26 -11.90
C GLU A 45 -2.24 -2.87 -13.14
N LYS A 46 -2.36 -2.10 -14.24
CA LYS A 46 -3.12 -2.49 -15.43
C LYS A 46 -2.33 -3.41 -16.38
N GLU A 47 -1.05 -3.13 -16.57
CA GLU A 47 -0.23 -3.75 -17.61
C GLU A 47 0.71 -4.82 -17.05
N GLU A 48 1.22 -4.64 -15.83
CA GLU A 48 2.24 -5.54 -15.27
C GLU A 48 1.74 -6.47 -14.16
N SER A 49 0.44 -6.43 -13.87
CA SER A 49 -0.25 -7.25 -12.86
C SER A 49 0.30 -7.03 -11.44
N TYR A 50 0.63 -5.78 -11.10
CA TYR A 50 0.97 -5.42 -9.73
C TYR A 50 -0.31 -5.21 -8.91
N GLU A 51 -0.27 -5.61 -7.65
CA GLU A 51 -1.41 -5.47 -6.75
C GLU A 51 -1.12 -4.44 -5.66
N LYS A 52 -2.13 -3.64 -5.31
CA LYS A 52 -2.08 -2.81 -4.11
C LYS A 52 -2.01 -3.69 -2.87
N CYS A 53 -1.11 -3.35 -1.97
CA CYS A 53 -0.95 -4.11 -0.74
C CYS A 53 -2.19 -3.92 0.15
N PRO A 54 -2.89 -5.00 0.56
CA PRO A 54 -4.12 -4.90 1.35
C PRO A 54 -3.91 -4.23 2.71
N TYR A 55 -2.71 -4.39 3.31
CA TYR A 55 -2.34 -3.75 4.56
C TYR A 55 -2.01 -2.26 4.43
N CYS A 56 -1.63 -1.81 3.24
CA CYS A 56 -1.31 -0.41 2.97
C CYS A 56 -2.45 0.33 2.24
N GLN A 57 -3.43 -0.41 1.73
CA GLN A 57 -4.63 0.13 1.09
C GLN A 57 -5.78 0.33 2.06
N SER A 58 -5.79 -0.38 3.19
CA SER A 58 -6.80 -0.26 4.24
C SER A 58 -6.79 1.13 4.87
N LEU A 59 -7.50 2.06 4.23
CA LEU A 59 -8.21 3.11 4.94
C LEU A 59 -9.04 2.40 6.00
N GLN A 60 -8.59 2.44 7.25
CA GLN A 60 -9.47 2.23 8.38
C GLN A 60 -10.55 3.31 8.23
N LEU A 61 -11.69 2.95 7.62
CA LEU A 61 -12.95 3.63 7.86
C LEU A 61 -13.27 3.38 9.33
N THR A 62 -12.56 4.04 10.25
CA THR A 62 -13.05 4.29 11.59
C THR A 62 -14.19 5.28 11.45
N VAL A 63 -15.33 4.80 10.94
CA VAL A 63 -16.61 5.33 11.37
C VAL A 63 -16.67 5.00 12.85
N LYS A 64 -16.40 6.00 13.69
CA LYS A 64 -16.82 5.93 15.09
C LYS A 64 -18.34 5.82 15.05
N ALA A 65 -18.85 4.59 15.07
CA ALA A 65 -20.21 4.34 15.51
C ALA A 65 -20.25 4.77 16.99
N HIS A 66 -20.57 6.04 17.23
CA HIS A 66 -21.11 6.44 18.52
C HIS A 66 -22.50 5.80 18.60
N SER A 67 -22.52 4.55 19.06
CA SER A 67 -23.73 3.93 19.57
C SER A 67 -24.20 4.77 20.75
N ASN A 68 -25.14 5.68 20.53
CA ASN A 68 -25.92 6.27 21.61
C ASN A 68 -26.82 5.16 22.17
N VAL A 69 -26.34 4.46 23.19
CA VAL A 69 -27.18 3.71 24.12
C VAL A 69 -27.06 4.41 25.46
N GLN A 70 -28.10 5.15 25.82
CA GLN A 70 -28.42 5.72 27.12
C GLN A 70 -29.80 6.38 26.94
N ALA A 71 -30.85 6.12 27.71
CA ALA A 71 -31.18 5.14 28.73
C ALA A 71 -32.72 5.07 28.75
#